data_AF-A0AA38PFI9-F1
#
_entry.id   AF-A0AA38PFI9-F1
#
_cell.length_a   1.000
_cell.length_b   1.000
_cell.length_c   1.000
_cell.angle_alpha   90.00
_cell.angle_beta   90.00
_cell.angle_gamma   90.00
#
_symmetry.space_group_name_H-M   'P 1'
#
loop_
_entity.id
_entity.type
_entity.pdbx_description
1 polymer ?
#
loop_
_entity_poly.entity_id
_entity_poly.type
_entity_poly.pdbx_seq_one_letter_code
_entity_poly.pdbx_strand_id
1 'polypeptide(L)'
;MSFVRQALQAGVHSRSLLIPASTRPSLYSIALRSAIAQSRLIHSSRTTCAQHDHHHDEQHTESLHSDMKLLHGRYPKTPLYADLNSNANIEKFKTGERAIDKAVHLFFLTEIMRGMWIVIENFFRPPYTIMYPFEKGPLSPRFRGEHALRRYPSGEERCIACKLCEAICPAQAITIESEARMDGSRRTTKYDIDMTKCIYCGFCQEACPVDAIVETQNQEFSTETREELLYNKEKLLANGDRAEAEIAANLHADHVYR
;
A
#
# COMPACT_ATOMS: atom_id res chain seq x y z
N MET A 1 -51.16 40.82 5.90
CA MET A 1 -51.81 41.41 4.71
C MET A 1 -50.85 41.28 3.54
N SER A 2 -51.35 41.03 2.30
CA SER A 2 -50.72 41.29 0.97
C SER A 2 -49.17 41.11 0.87
N PHE A 3 -48.59 40.08 0.22
CA PHE A 3 -48.81 39.55 -1.15
C PHE A 3 -48.66 40.60 -2.28
N VAL A 4 -48.15 40.18 -3.46
CA VAL A 4 -47.98 40.97 -4.74
C VAL A 4 -46.72 41.87 -4.74
N ARG A 5 -45.76 41.93 -5.72
CA ARG A 5 -45.48 41.46 -7.11
C ARG A 5 -43.94 41.29 -7.24
N GLN A 6 -43.26 40.56 -8.15
CA GLN A 6 -43.58 39.73 -9.35
C GLN A 6 -43.71 40.43 -10.73
N ALA A 7 -43.23 39.76 -11.80
CA ALA A 7 -43.20 40.13 -13.25
C ALA A 7 -42.10 41.16 -13.66
N LEU A 8 -41.44 41.14 -14.84
CA LEU A 8 -41.45 40.30 -16.07
C LEU A 8 -39.96 39.94 -16.43
N GLN A 9 -39.53 38.93 -17.20
CA GLN A 9 -40.00 38.18 -18.40
C GLN A 9 -39.90 38.86 -19.78
N ALA A 10 -38.78 38.59 -20.48
CA ALA A 10 -38.60 38.50 -21.94
C ALA A 10 -37.27 37.73 -22.17
N GLY A 11 -36.99 36.98 -23.24
CA GLY A 11 -37.69 36.83 -24.52
C GLY A 11 -36.67 36.45 -25.61
N VAL A 12 -36.33 35.16 -25.71
CA VAL A 12 -36.11 34.33 -26.92
C VAL A 12 -35.64 34.98 -28.24
N HIS A 13 -34.49 34.52 -28.77
CA HIS A 13 -34.14 34.19 -30.19
C HIS A 13 -32.58 34.21 -30.33
N SER A 14 -31.85 33.16 -30.71
CA SER A 14 -31.83 32.34 -31.94
C SER A 14 -31.15 33.02 -33.16
N ARG A 15 -29.86 32.67 -33.36
CA ARG A 15 -29.03 32.65 -34.61
C ARG A 15 -27.63 32.15 -34.17
N SER A 16 -27.06 31.01 -34.59
CA SER A 16 -26.84 30.40 -35.91
C SER A 16 -25.69 31.01 -36.71
N LEU A 17 -24.72 30.15 -37.11
CA LEU A 17 -23.68 30.33 -38.15
C LEU A 17 -22.46 31.21 -37.74
N LEU A 18 -21.18 30.89 -38.04
CA LEU A 18 -20.58 29.90 -38.95
C LEU A 18 -19.16 29.42 -38.50
N ILE A 19 -18.64 28.38 -39.17
CA ILE A 19 -17.32 27.72 -38.96
C ILE A 19 -16.44 27.97 -40.21
N PRO A 20 -15.10 28.00 -40.10
CA PRO A 20 -14.28 27.03 -40.86
C PRO A 20 -13.05 26.52 -40.06
N ALA A 21 -12.29 25.47 -40.39
CA ALA A 21 -12.45 24.21 -41.15
C ALA A 21 -11.07 23.79 -41.74
N SER A 22 -10.27 22.99 -41.01
CA SER A 22 -9.14 22.18 -41.51
C SER A 22 -8.46 21.46 -40.33
N THR A 23 -8.03 20.19 -40.35
CA THR A 23 -8.14 19.07 -41.30
C THR A 23 -7.85 17.79 -40.51
N ARG A 24 -8.62 16.70 -40.71
CA ARG A 24 -8.26 15.33 -40.26
C ARG A 24 -8.11 14.43 -41.49
N PRO A 25 -7.09 13.54 -41.57
CA PRO A 25 -7.05 12.51 -42.60
C PRO A 25 -8.01 11.35 -42.24
N SER A 26 -8.63 10.75 -43.26
CA SER A 26 -9.63 9.70 -43.11
C SER A 26 -9.06 8.28 -43.25
N LEU A 27 -9.74 7.31 -42.64
CA LEU A 27 -9.65 5.90 -43.00
C LEU A 27 -10.42 5.63 -44.31
N TYR A 28 -10.21 4.46 -44.92
CA TYR A 28 -10.89 3.87 -46.10
C TYR A 28 -10.46 4.30 -47.53
N SER A 29 -9.37 3.69 -48.01
CA SER A 29 -9.12 3.18 -49.39
C SER A 29 -7.65 2.78 -49.52
N ILE A 30 -7.20 1.66 -50.11
CA ILE A 30 -7.85 0.56 -50.85
C ILE A 30 -7.09 -0.75 -50.51
N ALA A 31 -7.78 -1.89 -50.56
CA ALA A 31 -7.18 -3.21 -50.36
C ALA A 31 -6.26 -3.61 -51.52
N LEU A 32 -5.01 -4.04 -51.25
CA LEU A 32 -4.20 -4.89 -52.14
C LEU A 32 -2.94 -5.43 -51.43
N ARG A 33 -3.06 -6.64 -50.87
CA ARG A 33 -2.00 -7.69 -50.69
C ARG A 33 -2.51 -8.77 -49.74
N SER A 34 -3.26 -9.72 -50.29
CA SER A 34 -3.65 -10.96 -49.61
C SER A 34 -2.70 -12.11 -50.00
N ALA A 35 -2.57 -13.06 -49.07
CA ALA A 35 -2.10 -14.44 -49.24
C ALA A 35 -0.62 -14.70 -49.65
N ILE A 36 0.09 -15.43 -48.77
CA ILE A 36 0.69 -16.75 -49.05
C ILE A 36 0.66 -17.58 -47.75
N ALA A 37 0.29 -18.86 -47.87
CA ALA A 37 0.42 -20.00 -46.93
C ALA A 37 0.21 -19.79 -45.41
N GLN A 38 -0.88 -20.24 -44.77
CA GLN A 38 -1.34 -21.63 -44.52
C GLN A 38 -0.65 -22.38 -43.35
N SER A 39 -1.32 -22.33 -42.20
CA SER A 39 -1.78 -23.47 -41.38
C SER A 39 -0.96 -24.77 -41.32
N ARG A 40 -0.53 -25.16 -40.11
CA ARG A 40 -0.56 -26.56 -39.65
C ARG A 40 -1.15 -26.68 -38.24
N LEU A 41 -1.65 -27.89 -37.96
CA LEU A 41 -2.70 -28.17 -36.98
C LEU A 41 -2.16 -28.77 -35.67
N ILE A 42 -2.90 -28.51 -34.59
CA ILE A 42 -3.36 -29.45 -33.56
C ILE A 42 -2.41 -30.63 -33.25
N HIS A 43 -1.86 -30.63 -32.02
CA HIS A 43 -1.80 -31.88 -31.26
C HIS A 43 -2.16 -31.70 -29.79
N SER A 44 -2.95 -32.65 -29.30
CA SER A 44 -3.46 -32.70 -27.93
C SER A 44 -2.57 -33.59 -27.06
N SER A 45 -2.54 -33.28 -25.76
CA SER A 45 -2.33 -34.23 -24.65
C SER A 45 -1.11 -35.16 -24.69
N ARG A 46 -0.13 -34.87 -23.83
CA ARG A 46 0.50 -35.90 -22.98
C ARG A 46 0.95 -35.30 -21.66
N THR A 47 0.38 -35.82 -20.57
CA THR A 47 0.88 -35.67 -19.21
C THR A 47 2.16 -36.47 -19.03
N THR A 48 3.28 -35.79 -18.75
CA THR A 48 4.43 -36.38 -18.03
C THR A 48 5.05 -35.30 -17.15
N CYS A 49 5.02 -35.57 -15.85
CA CYS A 49 5.87 -35.07 -14.77
C CYS A 49 6.98 -34.08 -15.19
N ALA A 50 6.84 -32.80 -14.86
CA ALA A 50 7.96 -31.85 -14.93
C ALA A 50 8.83 -32.00 -13.67
N GLN A 51 10.11 -32.32 -13.86
CA GLN A 51 11.13 -32.13 -12.83
C GLN A 51 11.15 -30.67 -12.39
N HIS A 52 11.31 -30.43 -11.09
CA HIS A 52 11.44 -29.10 -10.51
C HIS A 52 12.94 -28.73 -10.46
N ASP A 53 13.44 -28.10 -11.52
CA ASP A 53 14.85 -27.71 -11.61
C ASP A 53 15.13 -26.45 -10.76
N HIS A 54 15.99 -26.60 -9.74
CA HIS A 54 16.31 -25.59 -8.72
C HIS A 54 17.27 -24.47 -9.19
N HIS A 55 17.27 -24.10 -10.48
CA HIS A 55 18.33 -23.27 -11.09
C HIS A 55 18.02 -21.75 -11.20
N HIS A 56 16.99 -21.24 -10.54
CA HIS A 56 16.62 -19.80 -10.63
C HIS A 56 17.06 -18.89 -9.47
N ASP A 57 17.59 -19.43 -8.37
CA ASP A 57 17.97 -18.60 -7.20
C ASP A 57 19.35 -17.88 -7.33
N GLU A 58 20.29 -18.40 -8.12
CA GLU A 58 21.65 -17.82 -8.15
C GLU A 58 21.72 -16.46 -8.86
N GLN A 59 20.93 -16.26 -9.94
CA GLN A 59 21.01 -15.02 -10.75
C GLN A 59 20.42 -13.78 -10.04
N HIS A 60 19.47 -13.95 -9.12
CA HIS A 60 18.89 -12.81 -8.41
C HIS A 60 19.79 -12.30 -7.27
N THR A 61 20.67 -13.14 -6.73
CA THR A 61 21.56 -12.75 -5.62
C THR A 61 22.73 -11.87 -6.05
N GLU A 62 23.27 -12.06 -7.27
CA GLU A 62 24.36 -11.22 -7.79
C GLU A 62 23.92 -9.78 -8.06
N SER A 63 22.74 -9.57 -8.65
CA SER A 63 22.21 -8.23 -8.95
C SER A 63 22.03 -7.38 -7.69
N LEU A 64 21.35 -7.91 -6.66
CA LEU A 64 21.15 -7.23 -5.37
C LEU A 64 22.47 -6.89 -4.65
N HIS A 65 23.50 -7.73 -4.79
CA HIS A 65 24.81 -7.47 -4.20
C HIS A 65 25.60 -6.36 -4.94
N SER A 66 25.25 -6.08 -6.21
CA SER A 66 25.80 -4.97 -6.99
C SER A 66 25.18 -3.62 -6.60
N ASP A 67 23.86 -3.55 -6.46
CA ASP A 67 23.14 -2.30 -6.16
C ASP A 67 23.35 -1.83 -4.71
N MET A 68 23.49 -2.76 -3.76
CA MET A 68 23.78 -2.43 -2.37
C MET A 68 25.16 -1.75 -2.20
N LYS A 69 26.13 -2.00 -3.10
CA LYS A 69 27.43 -1.29 -3.10
C LYS A 69 27.32 0.19 -3.50
N LEU A 70 26.32 0.57 -4.29
CA LEU A 70 26.11 1.96 -4.71
C LEU A 70 25.54 2.86 -3.59
N LEU A 71 24.82 2.30 -2.62
CA LEU A 71 24.19 3.07 -1.53
C LEU A 71 25.14 3.39 -0.37
N HIS A 72 26.21 2.62 -0.17
CA HIS A 72 27.21 2.88 0.87
C HIS A 72 28.19 4.05 0.57
N GLY A 73 28.00 4.77 -0.55
CA GLY A 73 28.87 5.86 -0.98
C GLY A 73 28.51 7.27 -0.47
N ARG A 74 27.38 7.46 0.23
CA ARG A 74 26.86 8.81 0.56
C ARG A 74 27.02 9.27 2.01
N TYR A 75 27.33 8.36 2.94
CA TYR A 75 27.70 8.74 4.30
C TYR A 75 29.22 8.63 4.46
N PRO A 76 29.90 9.62 5.07
CA PRO A 76 31.28 9.41 5.50
C PRO A 76 31.26 8.23 6.47
N LYS A 77 32.00 7.17 6.15
CA LYS A 77 32.22 6.06 7.10
C LYS A 77 32.85 6.65 8.35
N THR A 78 32.07 6.83 9.41
CA THR A 78 32.62 7.15 10.73
C THR A 78 33.63 6.06 11.06
N PRO A 79 34.88 6.38 11.44
CA PRO A 79 35.93 5.40 11.67
C PRO A 79 35.74 4.73 13.05
N LEU A 80 34.59 4.08 13.22
CA LEU A 80 34.15 3.47 14.45
C LEU A 80 33.63 2.07 14.10
N TYR A 81 34.58 1.13 14.10
CA TYR A 81 34.41 -0.32 13.85
C TYR A 81 34.05 -0.72 12.41
N ALA A 82 35.04 -0.76 11.51
CA ALA A 82 34.88 -1.28 10.14
C ALA A 82 36.00 -2.23 9.65
N ASP A 83 37.10 -2.43 10.40
CA ASP A 83 38.23 -3.27 9.97
C ASP A 83 38.73 -4.22 11.07
N LEU A 84 38.29 -5.48 11.00
CA LEU A 84 38.88 -6.61 11.74
C LEU A 84 39.90 -7.40 10.91
N ASN A 85 40.46 -6.79 9.86
CA ASN A 85 41.67 -7.31 9.22
C ASN A 85 42.83 -7.24 10.23
N SER A 86 43.37 -8.40 10.62
CA SER A 86 44.42 -8.52 11.64
C SER A 86 45.65 -7.67 11.32
N ASN A 87 46.07 -7.67 10.05
CA ASN A 87 47.24 -6.92 9.59
C ASN A 87 47.04 -5.39 9.66
N ALA A 88 45.84 -4.88 9.39
CA ALA A 88 45.54 -3.44 9.50
C ALA A 88 45.58 -2.96 10.96
N ASN A 89 45.13 -3.81 11.89
CA ASN A 89 45.26 -3.55 13.31
C ASN A 89 46.73 -3.64 13.79
N ILE A 90 47.54 -4.55 13.24
CA ILE A 90 48.97 -4.67 13.58
C ILE A 90 49.77 -3.43 13.12
N GLU A 91 49.56 -2.92 11.91
CA GLU A 91 50.25 -1.71 11.44
C GLU A 91 49.87 -0.46 12.26
N LYS A 92 48.60 -0.37 12.70
CA LYS A 92 48.08 0.68 13.59
C LYS A 92 48.78 0.73 14.96
N PHE A 93 49.39 -0.36 15.42
CA PHE A 93 50.23 -0.37 16.63
C PHE A 93 51.71 -0.13 16.34
N LYS A 94 52.17 -0.38 15.11
CA LYS A 94 53.57 -0.19 14.67
C LYS A 94 53.88 1.28 14.33
N THR A 95 52.87 2.03 13.87
CA THR A 95 52.87 3.49 13.71
C THR A 95 51.86 4.17 14.64
N GLY A 96 51.59 3.57 15.80
CA GLY A 96 50.60 4.06 16.73
C GLY A 96 51.00 5.34 17.46
N GLU A 97 49.98 6.08 17.92
CA GLU A 97 50.08 7.18 18.89
C GLU A 97 51.05 6.83 20.03
N ARG A 98 51.84 7.83 20.45
CA ARG A 98 52.86 7.67 21.49
C ARG A 98 52.15 7.28 22.79
N ALA A 99 52.84 6.53 23.65
CA ALA A 99 52.26 6.13 24.95
C ALA A 99 51.78 7.33 25.79
N ILE A 100 52.41 8.51 25.59
CA ILE A 100 52.05 9.78 26.19
C ILE A 100 50.69 10.27 25.68
N ASP A 101 50.44 10.20 24.37
CA ASP A 101 49.19 10.66 23.74
C ASP A 101 48.00 9.84 24.28
N LYS A 102 48.17 8.51 24.37
CA LYS A 102 47.18 7.59 24.95
C LYS A 102 46.95 7.85 26.44
N ALA A 103 47.99 8.18 27.19
CA ALA A 103 47.86 8.59 28.59
C ALA A 103 47.09 9.91 28.71
N VAL A 104 47.36 10.89 27.84
CA VAL A 104 46.60 12.16 27.80
C VAL A 104 45.13 11.92 27.49
N HIS A 105 44.80 11.11 26.47
CA HIS A 105 43.42 10.77 26.14
C HIS A 105 42.69 10.04 27.29
N LEU A 106 43.39 9.18 28.03
CA LEU A 106 42.84 8.45 29.18
C LEU A 106 42.67 9.34 30.44
N PHE A 107 43.65 10.18 30.77
CA PHE A 107 43.61 11.05 31.96
C PHE A 107 42.70 12.28 31.77
N PHE A 108 42.67 12.88 30.58
CA PHE A 108 41.83 14.05 30.27
C PHE A 108 40.46 13.67 29.67
N LEU A 109 40.17 12.37 29.51
CA LEU A 109 38.87 11.84 29.08
C LEU A 109 38.32 12.54 27.82
N THR A 110 39.19 12.83 26.85
CA THR A 110 38.83 13.68 25.70
C THR A 110 37.70 13.07 24.85
N GLU A 111 37.62 11.75 24.79
CA GLU A 111 36.53 11.04 24.10
C GLU A 111 35.19 11.22 24.81
N ILE A 112 35.17 11.32 26.14
CA ILE A 112 33.96 11.64 26.91
C ILE A 112 33.53 13.08 26.63
N MET A 113 34.47 14.03 26.59
CA MET A 113 34.18 15.43 26.25
C MET A 113 33.68 15.58 24.81
N ARG A 114 34.22 14.81 23.87
CA ARG A 114 33.75 14.74 22.47
C ARG A 114 32.33 14.16 22.38
N GLY A 115 32.02 13.11 23.13
CA GLY A 115 30.67 12.57 23.24
C GLY A 115 29.69 13.56 23.86
N MET A 116 30.09 14.24 24.94
CA MET A 116 29.30 15.28 25.61
C MET A 116 28.97 16.45 24.68
N TRP A 117 29.92 16.87 23.83
CA TRP A 117 29.69 17.93 22.84
C TRP A 117 28.56 17.57 21.87
N ILE A 118 28.52 16.33 21.37
CA ILE A 118 27.44 15.85 20.48
C ILE A 118 26.09 15.83 21.20
N VAL A 119 26.06 15.47 22.49
CA VAL A 119 24.84 15.51 23.31
C VAL A 119 24.35 16.96 23.50
N ILE A 120 25.26 17.91 23.79
CA ILE A 120 24.93 19.34 23.89
C ILE A 120 24.39 19.87 22.56
N GLU A 121 25.02 19.52 21.44
CA GLU A 121 24.56 19.90 20.10
C GLU A 121 23.15 19.35 19.80
N ASN A 122 22.85 18.13 20.25
CA ASN A 122 21.52 17.53 20.09
C ASN A 122 20.47 18.11 21.07
N PHE A 123 20.89 18.56 22.26
CA PHE A 123 20.00 19.21 23.23
C PHE A 123 19.45 20.55 22.73
N PHE A 124 20.23 21.30 21.93
CA PHE A 124 19.78 22.56 21.32
C PHE A 124 19.02 22.40 19.99
N ARG A 125 18.83 21.17 19.49
CA ARG A 125 17.94 20.92 18.34
C ARG A 125 16.47 20.95 18.78
N PRO A 126 15.54 21.45 17.95
CA PRO A 126 14.12 21.30 18.22
C PRO A 126 13.73 19.82 18.25
N PRO A 127 12.83 19.39 19.16
CA PRO A 127 12.42 17.99 19.26
C PRO A 127 11.54 17.58 18.07
N TYR A 128 11.68 16.33 17.62
CA TYR A 128 10.87 15.72 16.56
C TYR A 128 9.50 15.20 17.05
N THR A 129 9.09 15.54 18.27
CA THR A 129 7.86 15.03 18.91
C THR A 129 6.63 15.74 18.39
N ILE A 130 5.69 15.00 17.79
CA ILE A 130 4.33 15.48 17.49
C ILE A 130 3.44 15.42 18.74
N MET A 131 2.49 16.35 18.86
CA MET A 131 1.59 16.42 20.02
C MET A 131 0.36 15.52 19.86
N TYR A 132 0.56 14.19 19.88
CA TYR A 132 -0.54 13.23 19.93
C TYR A 132 -1.34 13.42 21.24
N PRO A 133 -2.69 13.47 21.22
CA PRO A 133 -3.60 13.12 20.13
C PRO A 133 -4.06 14.29 19.23
N PHE A 134 -3.64 15.53 19.51
CA PHE A 134 -4.07 16.71 18.76
C PHE A 134 -3.46 16.79 17.35
N GLU A 135 -2.22 16.32 17.23
CA GLU A 135 -1.50 16.18 15.97
C GLU A 135 -1.24 14.69 15.70
N LYS A 136 -1.62 14.22 14.50
CA LYS A 136 -1.39 12.84 14.05
C LYS A 136 -0.36 12.81 12.94
N GLY A 137 0.38 11.71 12.84
CA GLY A 137 1.34 11.50 11.75
C GLY A 137 0.64 11.47 10.38
N PRO A 138 1.30 11.90 9.29
CA PRO A 138 0.73 11.86 7.96
C PRO A 138 0.55 10.41 7.49
N LEU A 139 -0.68 10.06 7.09
CA LEU A 139 -1.04 8.74 6.57
C LEU A 139 -1.10 8.76 5.04
N SER A 140 -0.67 7.67 4.40
CA SER A 140 -0.82 7.50 2.95
C SER A 140 -2.22 6.97 2.61
N PRO A 141 -2.76 7.23 1.39
CA PRO A 141 -4.03 6.65 0.93
C PRO A 141 -4.05 5.10 0.92
N ARG A 142 -2.88 4.46 0.91
CA ARG A 142 -2.68 2.99 0.91
C ARG A 142 -2.47 2.40 2.30
N PHE A 143 -2.72 3.17 3.36
CA PHE A 143 -2.60 2.66 4.72
C PHE A 143 -3.64 1.58 4.99
N ARG A 144 -3.26 0.56 5.77
CA ARG A 144 -4.07 -0.62 6.09
C ARG A 144 -4.42 -0.64 7.58
N GLY A 145 -5.70 -0.48 7.90
CA GLY A 145 -6.24 -0.43 9.26
C GLY A 145 -7.49 -1.29 9.46
N GLU A 146 -8.46 -0.76 10.20
CA GLU A 146 -9.71 -1.43 10.55
C GLU A 146 -10.46 -1.90 9.29
N HIS A 147 -10.95 -3.13 9.27
CA HIS A 147 -11.67 -3.64 8.11
C HIS A 147 -13.12 -3.12 8.08
N ALA A 148 -13.62 -2.88 6.87
CA ALA A 148 -14.98 -2.40 6.59
C ALA A 148 -15.61 -3.14 5.41
N LEU A 149 -16.92 -3.39 5.48
CA LEU A 149 -17.73 -3.87 4.36
C LEU A 149 -18.47 -2.70 3.72
N ARG A 150 -18.29 -2.51 2.41
CA ARG A 150 -18.85 -1.39 1.65
C ARG A 150 -20.20 -1.70 1.02
N ARG A 151 -20.95 -0.62 0.75
CA ARG A 151 -22.20 -0.63 -0.03
C ARG A 151 -22.00 -0.04 -1.42
N TYR A 152 -22.90 -0.39 -2.33
CA TYR A 152 -23.08 0.35 -3.58
C TYR A 152 -23.73 1.70 -3.31
N PRO A 153 -23.66 2.68 -4.24
CA PRO A 153 -24.38 3.95 -4.13
C PRO A 153 -25.90 3.82 -3.99
N SER A 154 -26.47 2.64 -4.29
CA SER A 154 -27.88 2.28 -4.06
C SER A 154 -28.20 1.85 -2.62
N GLY A 155 -27.21 1.76 -1.73
CA GLY A 155 -27.35 1.25 -0.35
C GLY A 155 -27.24 -0.28 -0.19
N GLU A 156 -27.25 -1.01 -1.31
CA GLU A 156 -27.12 -2.47 -1.32
C GLU A 156 -25.69 -2.92 -0.98
N GLU A 157 -25.52 -4.03 -0.25
CA GLU A 157 -24.17 -4.52 0.09
C GLU A 157 -23.39 -5.01 -1.14
N ARG A 158 -22.08 -4.73 -1.19
CA ARG A 158 -21.23 -5.18 -2.31
C ARG A 158 -20.91 -6.66 -2.28
N CYS A 159 -20.96 -7.30 -1.11
CA CYS A 159 -20.51 -8.69 -0.96
C CYS A 159 -21.44 -9.69 -1.66
N ILE A 160 -20.90 -10.42 -2.64
CA ILE A 160 -21.59 -11.47 -3.41
C ILE A 160 -21.35 -12.89 -2.89
N ALA A 161 -20.81 -13.02 -1.67
CA ALA A 161 -20.51 -14.31 -1.01
C ALA A 161 -19.64 -15.28 -1.86
N CYS A 162 -18.63 -14.76 -2.55
CA CYS A 162 -17.73 -15.51 -3.45
C CYS A 162 -16.66 -16.34 -2.73
N LYS A 163 -16.43 -16.09 -1.43
CA LYS A 163 -15.44 -16.78 -0.57
C LYS A 163 -13.95 -16.67 -0.97
N LEU A 164 -13.60 -15.88 -1.98
CA LEU A 164 -12.19 -15.63 -2.34
C LEU A 164 -11.38 -15.04 -1.18
N CYS A 165 -11.96 -14.10 -0.42
CA CYS A 165 -11.30 -13.46 0.73
C CYS A 165 -10.98 -14.45 1.86
N GLU A 166 -11.80 -15.49 2.04
CA GLU A 166 -11.58 -16.58 3.01
C GLU A 166 -10.45 -17.51 2.53
N ALA A 167 -10.43 -17.85 1.24
CA ALA A 167 -9.40 -18.71 0.65
C ALA A 167 -8.00 -18.06 0.58
N ILE A 168 -7.91 -16.73 0.36
CA ILE A 168 -6.62 -16.02 0.27
C ILE A 168 -6.05 -15.61 1.63
N CYS A 169 -6.84 -15.69 2.72
CA CYS A 169 -6.42 -15.20 4.03
C CYS A 169 -5.30 -16.08 4.61
N PRO A 170 -4.05 -15.58 4.74
CA PRO A 170 -2.91 -16.43 5.12
C PRO A 170 -3.02 -16.93 6.58
N ALA A 171 -3.75 -16.21 7.43
CA ALA A 171 -3.99 -16.56 8.83
C ALA A 171 -5.37 -17.19 9.09
N GLN A 172 -6.17 -17.45 8.04
CA GLN A 172 -7.53 -18.02 8.14
C GLN A 172 -8.38 -17.33 9.23
N ALA A 173 -8.36 -15.99 9.20
CA ALA A 173 -9.04 -15.13 10.16
C ALA A 173 -10.53 -14.89 9.83
N ILE A 174 -10.92 -15.12 8.58
CA ILE A 174 -12.26 -14.84 8.03
C ILE A 174 -13.07 -16.14 7.97
N THR A 175 -14.36 -16.09 8.28
CA THR A 175 -15.29 -17.22 8.10
C THR A 175 -16.56 -16.73 7.42
N ILE A 176 -16.98 -17.38 6.33
CA ILE A 176 -18.09 -16.91 5.48
C ILE A 176 -19.13 -18.00 5.29
N GLU A 177 -20.38 -17.71 5.64
CA GLU A 177 -21.55 -18.54 5.33
C GLU A 177 -22.47 -17.80 4.34
N SER A 178 -23.05 -18.53 3.38
CA SER A 178 -23.74 -17.94 2.22
C SER A 178 -25.08 -18.60 1.96
N GLU A 179 -26.14 -17.81 1.85
CA GLU A 179 -27.49 -18.27 1.52
C GLU A 179 -28.09 -17.47 0.36
N ALA A 180 -29.16 -18.00 -0.23
CA ALA A 180 -29.94 -17.28 -1.22
C ALA A 180 -30.93 -16.35 -0.51
N ARG A 181 -30.89 -15.06 -0.82
CA ARG A 181 -31.91 -14.10 -0.41
C ARG A 181 -33.24 -14.40 -1.12
N MET A 182 -34.35 -13.90 -0.60
CA MET A 182 -35.68 -14.02 -1.25
C MET A 182 -35.69 -13.49 -2.69
N ASP A 183 -34.83 -12.52 -2.99
CA ASP A 183 -34.63 -11.90 -4.31
C ASP A 183 -33.77 -12.76 -5.27
N GLY A 184 -33.39 -13.98 -4.88
CA GLY A 184 -32.53 -14.89 -5.64
C GLY A 184 -31.03 -14.52 -5.62
N SER A 185 -30.66 -13.33 -5.12
CA SER A 185 -29.26 -12.92 -4.97
C SER A 185 -28.53 -13.74 -3.89
N ARG A 186 -27.29 -14.15 -4.15
CA ARG A 186 -26.42 -14.81 -3.15
C ARG A 186 -25.81 -13.77 -2.22
N ARG A 187 -26.09 -13.87 -0.92
CA ARG A 187 -25.59 -12.96 0.12
C ARG A 187 -24.98 -13.72 1.28
N THR A 188 -24.22 -13.03 2.12
CA THR A 188 -23.63 -13.64 3.33
C THR A 188 -24.61 -13.55 4.49
N THR A 189 -24.87 -14.67 5.16
CA THR A 189 -25.58 -14.68 6.44
C THR A 189 -24.62 -14.34 7.57
N LYS A 190 -23.45 -14.96 7.52
CA LYS A 190 -22.34 -14.76 8.45
C LYS A 190 -21.10 -14.33 7.68
N TYR A 191 -20.42 -13.32 8.20
CA TYR A 191 -19.16 -12.82 7.68
C TYR A 191 -18.39 -12.30 8.87
N ASP A 192 -17.59 -13.18 9.47
CA ASP A 192 -16.94 -12.90 10.74
C ASP A 192 -15.43 -12.81 10.51
N ILE A 193 -14.78 -11.83 11.14
CA ILE A 193 -13.33 -11.66 11.12
C ILE A 193 -12.81 -11.61 12.55
N ASP A 194 -11.88 -12.50 12.87
CA ASP A 194 -11.13 -12.44 14.12
C ASP A 194 -9.92 -11.51 13.95
N MET A 195 -10.01 -10.31 14.51
CA MET A 195 -8.91 -9.32 14.47
C MET A 195 -7.69 -9.73 15.30
N THR A 196 -7.79 -10.75 16.16
CA THR A 196 -6.64 -11.34 16.87
C THR A 196 -5.85 -12.33 16.00
N LYS A 197 -6.47 -12.85 14.93
CA LYS A 197 -5.79 -13.66 13.89
C LYS A 197 -5.40 -12.84 12.66
N CYS A 198 -6.06 -11.71 12.39
CA CYS A 198 -5.76 -10.90 11.22
C CYS A 198 -4.36 -10.25 11.32
N ILE A 199 -3.60 -10.30 10.22
CA ILE A 199 -2.25 -9.72 10.10
C ILE A 199 -2.19 -8.44 9.25
N TYR A 200 -3.35 -7.85 8.90
CA TYR A 200 -3.48 -6.57 8.16
C TYR A 200 -2.64 -6.51 6.85
N CYS A 201 -2.71 -7.60 6.09
CA CYS A 201 -1.93 -7.79 4.86
C CYS A 201 -2.56 -7.19 3.60
N GLY A 202 -3.84 -6.78 3.61
CA GLY A 202 -4.55 -6.25 2.44
C GLY A 202 -4.93 -7.26 1.35
N PHE A 203 -4.55 -8.55 1.45
CA PHE A 203 -4.89 -9.54 0.43
C PHE A 203 -6.41 -9.73 0.26
N CYS A 204 -7.20 -9.52 1.31
CA CYS A 204 -8.66 -9.53 1.24
C CYS A 204 -9.22 -8.40 0.35
N GLN A 205 -8.55 -7.24 0.31
CA GLN A 205 -8.93 -6.06 -0.46
C GLN A 205 -8.56 -6.18 -1.95
N GLU A 206 -7.43 -6.80 -2.28
CA GLU A 206 -7.02 -7.03 -3.67
C GLU A 206 -7.69 -8.27 -4.29
N ALA A 207 -8.00 -9.30 -3.50
CA ALA A 207 -8.68 -10.50 -4.00
C ALA A 207 -10.20 -10.34 -4.16
N CYS A 208 -10.79 -9.21 -3.76
CA CYS A 208 -12.23 -9.01 -3.82
C CYS A 208 -12.67 -8.51 -5.21
N PRO A 209 -13.40 -9.31 -6.02
CA PRO A 209 -13.74 -8.94 -7.41
C PRO A 209 -14.75 -7.79 -7.55
N VAL A 210 -15.20 -7.21 -6.44
CA VAL A 210 -16.27 -6.20 -6.35
C VAL A 210 -15.97 -5.10 -5.32
N ASP A 211 -14.73 -5.03 -4.80
CA ASP A 211 -14.30 -4.12 -3.72
C ASP A 211 -15.28 -4.10 -2.52
N ALA A 212 -15.74 -5.28 -2.09
CA ALA A 212 -16.73 -5.39 -1.01
C ALA A 212 -16.15 -5.26 0.39
N ILE A 213 -14.94 -5.77 0.60
CA ILE A 213 -14.17 -5.60 1.84
C ILE A 213 -12.97 -4.70 1.56
N VAL A 214 -12.71 -3.77 2.47
CA VAL A 214 -11.57 -2.85 2.42
C VAL A 214 -10.97 -2.66 3.81
N GLU A 215 -9.68 -2.32 3.85
CA GLU A 215 -9.01 -1.83 5.03
C GLU A 215 -9.09 -0.29 5.03
N THR A 216 -9.49 0.29 6.15
CA THR A 216 -9.69 1.74 6.31
C THR A 216 -8.44 2.41 6.86
N GLN A 217 -8.46 3.75 6.94
CA GLN A 217 -7.39 4.51 7.61
C GLN A 217 -7.53 4.54 9.15
N ASN A 218 -8.60 3.95 9.72
CA ASN A 218 -8.72 3.88 11.17
C ASN A 218 -7.73 2.87 11.77
N GLN A 219 -6.87 3.35 12.67
CA GLN A 219 -5.92 2.53 13.44
C GLN A 219 -6.22 2.54 14.96
N GLU A 220 -7.15 3.38 15.41
CA GLU A 220 -7.42 3.67 16.82
C GLU A 220 -8.66 2.92 17.31
N PHE A 221 -8.61 1.59 17.20
CA PHE A 221 -9.71 0.67 17.58
C PHE A 221 -9.30 -0.34 18.66
N SER A 222 -8.35 0.02 19.53
CA SER A 222 -8.00 -0.78 20.71
C SER A 222 -9.19 -0.94 21.64
N THR A 223 -9.51 -2.18 22.02
CA THR A 223 -10.61 -2.53 22.92
C THR A 223 -10.10 -3.15 24.22
N GLU A 224 -10.87 -3.03 25.29
CA GLU A 224 -10.51 -3.57 26.61
C GLU A 224 -10.71 -5.09 26.69
N THR A 225 -11.67 -5.63 25.92
CA THR A 225 -12.00 -7.06 25.89
C THR A 225 -11.56 -7.72 24.58
N ARG A 226 -11.41 -9.05 24.60
CA ARG A 226 -11.04 -9.83 23.40
C ARG A 226 -12.25 -10.08 22.51
N GLU A 227 -13.42 -10.22 23.12
CA GLU A 227 -14.70 -10.51 22.47
C GLU A 227 -15.08 -9.40 21.49
N GLU A 228 -14.75 -8.14 21.82
CA GLU A 228 -14.94 -6.99 20.91
C GLU A 228 -14.07 -7.04 19.64
N LEU A 229 -12.97 -7.79 19.63
CA LEU A 229 -12.08 -8.00 18.47
C LEU A 229 -12.57 -9.12 17.53
N LEU A 230 -13.63 -9.84 17.91
CA LEU A 230 -14.35 -10.77 17.04
C LEU A 230 -15.44 -9.98 16.31
N TYR A 231 -15.16 -9.57 15.07
CA TYR A 231 -16.04 -8.68 14.31
C TYR A 231 -17.06 -9.48 13.51
N ASN A 232 -18.34 -9.33 13.87
CA ASN A 232 -19.46 -9.85 13.09
C ASN A 232 -19.71 -8.98 11.84
N LYS A 233 -20.45 -9.52 10.87
CA LYS A 233 -20.88 -8.84 9.64
C LYS A 233 -21.45 -7.43 9.88
N GLU A 234 -22.30 -7.28 10.91
CA GLU A 234 -22.96 -6.03 11.25
C GLU A 234 -21.97 -4.93 11.69
N LYS A 235 -20.95 -5.28 12.47
CA LYS A 235 -19.89 -4.35 12.90
C LYS A 235 -19.07 -3.88 11.69
N LEU A 236 -18.73 -4.79 10.77
CA LEU A 236 -18.00 -4.47 9.55
C LEU A 236 -18.80 -3.56 8.60
N LEU A 237 -20.13 -3.75 8.51
CA LEU A 237 -21.01 -2.84 7.76
C LEU A 237 -21.11 -1.47 8.45
N ALA A 238 -21.24 -1.42 9.77
CA ALA A 238 -21.23 -0.16 10.52
C ALA A 238 -19.88 0.59 10.42
N ASN A 239 -18.77 -0.12 10.22
CA ASN A 239 -17.47 0.48 9.91
C ASN A 239 -17.48 1.11 8.51
N GLY A 240 -17.99 0.39 7.52
CA GLY A 240 -18.17 0.91 6.15
C GLY A 240 -19.07 2.14 6.13
N ASP A 241 -20.25 2.06 6.74
CA ASP A 241 -21.23 3.15 6.78
C ASP A 241 -20.67 4.42 7.49
N ARG A 242 -19.73 4.28 8.43
CA ARG A 242 -19.00 5.40 9.06
C ARG A 242 -17.88 5.98 8.19
N ALA A 243 -17.13 5.14 7.47
CA ALA A 243 -15.90 5.52 6.78
C ALA A 243 -16.02 5.62 5.24
N GLU A 244 -17.17 5.32 4.63
CA GLU A 244 -17.37 5.21 3.18
C GLU A 244 -16.87 6.44 2.39
N ALA A 245 -17.02 7.65 2.94
CA ALA A 245 -16.54 8.88 2.30
C ALA A 245 -14.99 8.96 2.21
N GLU A 246 -14.30 8.59 3.29
CA GLU A 246 -12.83 8.54 3.35
C GLU A 246 -12.29 7.39 2.49
N ILE A 247 -12.89 6.20 2.62
CA ILE A 247 -12.60 5.02 1.80
C ILE A 247 -12.76 5.34 0.31
N ALA A 248 -13.85 6.00 -0.10
CA ALA A 248 -14.10 6.36 -1.49
C ALA A 248 -13.04 7.34 -2.03
N ALA A 249 -12.62 8.33 -1.23
CA ALA A 249 -11.55 9.24 -1.60
C ALA A 249 -10.19 8.51 -1.76
N ASN A 250 -9.87 7.59 -0.85
CA ASN A 250 -8.63 6.82 -0.90
C ASN A 250 -8.58 5.85 -2.09
N LEU A 251 -9.65 5.10 -2.37
CA LEU A 251 -9.71 4.27 -3.58
C LEU A 251 -9.67 5.12 -4.86
N HIS A 252 -10.29 6.30 -4.88
CA HIS A 252 -10.16 7.23 -6.01
C HIS A 252 -8.71 7.74 -6.18
N ALA A 253 -7.94 7.89 -5.11
CA ALA A 253 -6.52 8.21 -5.21
C ALA A 253 -5.66 7.03 -5.70
N ASP A 254 -6.05 5.78 -5.40
CA ASP A 254 -5.24 4.58 -5.64
C ASP A 254 -5.57 3.79 -6.92
N HIS A 255 -6.77 3.94 -7.48
CA HIS A 255 -7.31 3.09 -8.57
C HIS A 255 -6.43 2.93 -9.83
N VAL A 256 -5.42 3.77 -10.04
CA VAL A 256 -4.49 3.72 -11.18
C VAL A 256 -3.40 2.66 -10.99
N TYR A 257 -3.18 2.19 -9.76
CA TYR A 257 -2.07 1.33 -9.35
C TYR A 257 -2.49 -0.11 -8.98
N ARG A 258 -3.75 -0.46 -9.27
CA ARG A 258 -4.37 -1.78 -9.08
C ARG A 258 -4.69 -2.41 -10.43
#